data_AF-A0A4P2VCA5-F1
#
_entry.id   AF-A0A4P2VCA5-F1
#
_cell.length_a   1.000
_cell.length_b   1.000
_cell.length_c   1.000
_cell.angle_alpha   90.00
_cell.angle_beta   90.00
_cell.angle_gamma   90.00
#
_symmetry.space_group_name_H-M   'P 1'
#
loop_
_entity.id
_entity.type
_entity.pdbx_description
1 polymer ?
#
loop_
_entity_poly.entity_id
_entity_poly.type
_entity_poly.pdbx_seq_one_letter_code
_entity_poly.pdbx_strand_id
1 'polypeptide(L)'
;MHTDRRIAVAEGAALGALAYALSMVQIPFPLVPYLIFDLGEIPIAAVMLAGSPLASLVATGVYFGVLNLIGQFVPIGPALKLAAVLSMLAGIYPFSRRGPPSGASFAAAFALSTAIRVVVMTALNYAVIVAFFPGFLGIAADAAMRYLHLGISPVELVLLLTAAFNVAQSAISLLPAAAAARALRAAGLP
;
A
#
# COMPACT_ATOMS: atom_id res chain seq x y z
N MET A 1 -26.21 2.88 -15.88
CA MET A 1 -24.92 3.55 -16.18
C MET A 1 -24.64 4.78 -15.31
N HIS A 2 -25.51 5.80 -15.23
CA HIS A 2 -25.28 6.95 -14.32
C HIS A 2 -25.48 6.62 -12.83
N THR A 3 -26.45 5.77 -12.50
CA THR A 3 -26.71 5.32 -11.12
C THR A 3 -25.54 4.49 -10.57
N ASP A 4 -25.02 3.56 -11.38
CA ASP A 4 -23.90 2.67 -10.98
C ASP A 4 -22.62 3.47 -10.68
N ARG A 5 -22.36 4.53 -11.44
CA ARG A 5 -21.23 5.44 -11.18
C ARG A 5 -21.41 6.24 -9.89
N ARG A 6 -22.62 6.74 -9.61
CA ARG A 6 -22.90 7.49 -8.37
C ARG A 6 -22.74 6.61 -7.14
N ILE A 7 -23.23 5.36 -7.21
CA ILE A 7 -23.06 4.37 -6.15
C ILE A 7 -21.58 4.08 -5.92
N ALA A 8 -20.81 3.79 -6.97
CA ALA A 8 -19.37 3.53 -6.85
C ALA A 8 -18.59 4.73 -6.25
N VAL A 9 -18.98 5.97 -6.56
CA VAL A 9 -18.37 7.17 -5.96
C VAL A 9 -18.72 7.29 -4.48
N ALA A 10 -19.97 7.05 -4.09
CA ALA A 10 -20.39 7.10 -2.69
C ALA A 10 -19.73 6.00 -1.86
N GLU A 11 -19.70 4.77 -2.38
CA GLU A 11 -18.97 3.64 -1.79
C GLU A 11 -17.48 3.95 -1.65
N GLY A 12 -16.85 4.44 -2.72
CA GLY A 12 -15.45 4.83 -2.70
C GLY A 12 -15.16 5.90 -1.65
N ALA A 13 -16.02 6.92 -1.52
CA ALA A 13 -15.84 7.96 -0.51
C ALA A 13 -15.95 7.40 0.91
N ALA A 14 -16.94 6.56 1.19
CA ALA A 14 -17.11 5.91 2.49
C ALA A 14 -15.91 4.99 2.82
N LEU A 15 -15.45 4.20 1.85
CA LEU A 15 -14.28 3.34 2.01
C LEU A 15 -12.98 4.13 2.17
N GLY A 16 -12.84 5.30 1.53
CA GLY A 16 -11.71 6.19 1.73
C GLY A 16 -11.65 6.78 3.14
N ALA A 17 -12.81 7.14 3.71
CA ALA A 17 -12.90 7.56 5.10
C ALA A 17 -12.58 6.40 6.07
N LEU A 18 -13.09 5.20 5.78
CA LEU A 18 -12.74 3.99 6.54
C LEU A 18 -11.25 3.66 6.44
N ALA A 19 -10.65 3.79 5.26
CA ALA A 19 -9.22 3.60 5.05
C ALA A 19 -8.40 4.53 5.95
N TYR A 20 -8.79 5.80 6.04
CA TYR A 20 -8.15 6.72 6.97
C TYR A 20 -8.33 6.29 8.44
N ALA A 21 -9.54 5.93 8.87
CA ALA A 21 -9.79 5.50 10.24
C ALA A 21 -8.91 4.28 10.63
N LEU A 22 -8.77 3.31 9.72
CA LEU A 22 -7.90 2.14 9.93
C LEU A 22 -6.41 2.52 9.93
N SER A 23 -6.01 3.52 9.15
CA SER A 23 -4.62 4.01 9.10
C SER A 23 -4.13 4.65 10.40
N MET A 24 -5.05 5.03 11.30
CA MET A 24 -4.69 5.55 12.61
C MET A 24 -4.07 4.47 13.51
N VAL A 25 -4.26 3.19 13.18
CA VAL A 25 -3.57 2.08 13.85
C VAL A 25 -2.15 1.98 13.28
N GLN A 26 -1.20 2.62 13.96
CA GLN A 26 0.20 2.66 13.54
C GLN A 26 0.98 1.48 14.11
N ILE A 27 1.51 0.63 13.23
CA ILE A 27 2.40 -0.48 13.59
C ILE A 27 3.76 -0.22 12.91
N PRO A 28 4.77 0.30 13.62
CA PRO A 28 6.07 0.60 13.02
C PRO A 28 6.84 -0.67 12.68
N PHE A 29 7.61 -0.64 11.58
CA PHE A 29 8.49 -1.72 11.21
C PHE A 29 9.72 -1.77 12.15
N PRO A 30 10.05 -2.93 12.76
CA PRO A 30 11.01 -2.99 13.88
C PRO A 30 12.40 -2.39 13.60
N LEU A 31 12.92 -2.57 12.38
CA LEU A 31 14.28 -2.13 12.02
C LEU A 31 14.32 -0.75 11.35
N VAL A 32 13.18 -0.28 10.84
CA VAL A 32 13.07 0.98 10.09
C VAL A 32 11.77 1.65 10.50
N PRO A 33 11.69 2.29 11.69
CA PRO A 33 10.42 2.68 12.31
C PRO A 33 9.61 3.75 11.55
N TYR A 34 10.23 4.47 10.61
CA TYR A 34 9.51 5.39 9.73
C TYR A 34 8.65 4.65 8.68
N LEU A 35 8.93 3.37 8.42
CA LEU A 35 8.06 2.50 7.64
C LEU A 35 6.96 1.97 8.57
N ILE A 36 5.73 2.45 8.34
CA ILE A 36 4.58 2.12 9.17
C ILE A 36 3.64 1.23 8.36
N PHE A 37 3.28 0.07 8.91
CA PHE A 37 2.25 -0.76 8.32
C PHE A 37 0.89 -0.06 8.41
N ASP A 38 0.11 -0.15 7.35
CA ASP A 38 -1.15 0.57 7.24
C ASP A 38 -2.30 -0.36 6.84
N LEU A 39 -3.28 -0.44 7.74
CA LEU A 39 -4.50 -1.22 7.56
C LEU A 39 -5.52 -0.55 6.62
N GLY A 40 -5.35 0.75 6.34
CA GLY A 40 -6.20 1.50 5.42
C GLY A 40 -6.18 0.99 3.97
N GLU A 41 -5.14 0.26 3.59
CA GLU A 41 -5.07 -0.39 2.27
C GLU A 41 -6.07 -1.53 2.10
N ILE A 42 -6.50 -2.17 3.20
CA ILE A 42 -7.40 -3.34 3.18
C ILE A 42 -8.74 -3.02 2.50
N PRO A 43 -9.54 -2.01 2.93
CA PRO A 43 -10.81 -1.70 2.28
C PRO A 43 -10.65 -1.28 0.81
N ILE A 44 -9.56 -0.57 0.48
CA ILE A 44 -9.26 -0.11 -0.88
C ILE A 44 -8.94 -1.31 -1.80
N ALA A 45 -8.12 -2.24 -1.33
CA ALA A 45 -7.78 -3.45 -2.06
C ALA A 45 -8.97 -4.41 -2.15
N ALA A 46 -9.79 -4.50 -1.10
CA ALA A 46 -10.96 -5.38 -1.06
C ALA A 46 -11.95 -5.01 -2.17
N VAL A 47 -12.28 -3.73 -2.32
CA VAL A 47 -13.24 -3.29 -3.35
C VAL A 47 -12.65 -3.39 -4.76
N MET A 48 -11.33 -3.24 -4.92
CA MET A 48 -10.65 -3.53 -6.19
C MET A 48 -10.77 -5.01 -6.54
N LEU A 49 -10.41 -5.91 -5.60
CA LEU A 49 -10.48 -7.37 -5.77
C LEU A 49 -11.91 -7.84 -6.02
N ALA A 50 -12.88 -7.21 -5.37
CA ALA A 50 -14.29 -7.50 -5.57
C ALA A 50 -14.72 -7.15 -7.00
N GLY A 51 -14.06 -6.18 -7.65
CA GLY A 51 -14.25 -5.87 -9.07
C GLY A 51 -14.93 -4.53 -9.30
N SER A 52 -14.78 -3.59 -8.38
CA SER A 52 -15.17 -2.18 -8.54
C SER A 52 -13.95 -1.26 -8.57
N PRO A 53 -13.23 -1.16 -9.72
CA PRO A 53 -12.06 -0.30 -9.85
C PRO A 53 -12.36 1.17 -9.57
N LEU A 54 -13.54 1.66 -9.98
CA LEU A 54 -13.91 3.06 -9.77
C LEU A 54 -14.04 3.38 -8.27
N ALA A 55 -14.72 2.53 -7.49
CA ALA A 55 -14.84 2.72 -6.04
C ALA A 55 -13.46 2.68 -5.37
N SER A 56 -12.58 1.76 -5.78
CA SER A 56 -11.22 1.66 -5.24
C SER A 56 -10.37 2.91 -5.52
N LEU A 57 -10.44 3.45 -6.75
CA LEU A 57 -9.72 4.66 -7.13
C LEU A 57 -10.27 5.90 -6.40
N VAL A 58 -11.59 6.01 -6.26
CA VAL A 58 -12.20 7.10 -5.47
C VAL A 58 -11.78 6.99 -3.99
N ALA A 59 -11.81 5.79 -3.41
CA ALA A 59 -11.34 5.57 -2.04
C ALA A 59 -9.87 5.96 -1.85
N THR A 60 -9.02 5.60 -2.82
CA THR A 60 -7.61 6.01 -2.84
C THR A 60 -7.45 7.53 -2.89
N GLY A 61 -8.24 8.21 -3.72
CA GLY A 61 -8.21 9.68 -3.83
C GLY A 61 -8.68 10.37 -2.56
N VAL A 62 -9.77 9.90 -1.95
CA VAL A 62 -10.27 10.42 -0.67
C VAL A 62 -9.24 10.18 0.43
N TYR A 63 -8.70 8.96 0.53
CA TYR A 63 -7.69 8.63 1.51
C TYR A 63 -6.44 9.51 1.37
N PHE A 64 -5.94 9.71 0.15
CA PHE A 64 -4.85 10.64 -0.14
C PHE A 64 -5.19 12.09 0.25
N GLY A 65 -6.40 12.56 -0.07
CA GLY A 65 -6.86 13.90 0.29
C GLY A 65 -6.85 14.11 1.81
N VAL A 66 -7.42 13.17 2.57
CA VAL A 66 -7.43 13.23 4.04
C VAL A 66 -6.00 13.19 4.61
N LEU A 67 -5.12 12.33 4.08
CA LEU A 67 -3.73 12.30 4.51
C LEU A 67 -2.97 13.61 4.24
N ASN A 68 -3.30 14.35 3.18
CA ASN A 68 -2.70 15.67 2.96
C ASN A 68 -3.21 16.73 3.93
N LEU A 69 -4.43 16.58 4.45
CA LEU A 69 -5.02 17.54 5.40
C LEU A 69 -4.51 17.33 6.83
N ILE A 70 -4.42 16.08 7.27
CA ILE A 70 -4.18 15.74 8.68
C ILE A 70 -3.17 14.59 8.90
N GLY A 71 -2.50 14.14 7.84
CA GLY A 71 -1.47 13.12 7.91
C GLY A 71 -0.10 13.65 8.34
N GLN A 72 0.88 12.75 8.35
CA GLN A 72 2.26 13.07 8.73
C GLN A 72 3.16 13.24 7.50
N PHE A 73 4.23 14.02 7.66
CA PHE A 73 5.25 14.26 6.62
C PHE A 73 4.67 14.78 5.29
N VAL A 74 3.62 15.61 5.37
CA VAL A 74 2.95 16.21 4.21
C VAL A 74 3.93 17.13 3.47
N PRO A 75 3.99 17.10 2.12
CA PRO A 75 3.19 16.26 1.19
C PRO A 75 3.85 14.93 0.81
N ILE A 76 5.09 14.68 1.25
CA ILE A 76 5.89 13.54 0.80
C ILE A 76 5.31 12.20 1.30
N GLY A 77 4.93 12.13 2.58
CA GLY A 77 4.30 10.95 3.18
C GLY A 77 3.03 10.51 2.43
N PRO A 78 2.02 11.40 2.28
CA PRO A 78 0.84 11.10 1.47
C PRO A 78 1.16 10.73 0.01
N ALA A 79 2.14 11.36 -0.63
CA ALA A 79 2.53 11.05 -2.01
C ALA A 79 3.15 9.65 -2.15
N LEU A 80 4.08 9.29 -1.25
CA LEU A 80 4.64 7.93 -1.18
C LEU A 80 3.53 6.91 -0.93
N LYS A 81 2.58 7.25 -0.05
CA LYS A 81 1.46 6.38 0.24
C LYS A 81 0.56 6.16 -0.98
N LEU A 82 0.22 7.23 -1.69
CA LEU A 82 -0.54 7.17 -2.93
C LEU A 82 0.16 6.27 -3.96
N ALA A 83 1.46 6.45 -4.17
CA ALA A 83 2.24 5.62 -5.09
C ALA A 83 2.23 4.14 -4.68
N ALA A 84 2.32 3.85 -3.37
CA ALA A 84 2.28 2.49 -2.83
C ALA A 84 0.92 1.81 -3.09
N VAL A 85 -0.18 2.55 -2.89
CA VAL A 85 -1.54 2.05 -3.13
C VAL A 85 -1.78 1.87 -4.63
N LEU A 86 -1.46 2.86 -5.47
CA LEU A 86 -1.68 2.77 -6.91
C LEU A 86 -0.87 1.65 -7.57
N SER A 87 0.39 1.44 -7.17
CA SER A 87 1.23 0.35 -7.66
C SER A 87 0.67 -1.03 -7.28
N MET A 88 0.16 -1.17 -6.05
CA MET A 88 -0.55 -2.38 -5.61
C MET A 88 -1.82 -2.61 -6.46
N LEU A 89 -2.67 -1.59 -6.61
CA LEU A 89 -3.89 -1.66 -7.40
C LEU A 89 -3.62 -2.01 -8.87
N ALA A 90 -2.54 -1.49 -9.45
CA ALA A 90 -2.13 -1.81 -10.82
C ALA A 90 -1.84 -3.31 -11.01
N GLY A 91 -1.24 -3.98 -10.02
CA GLY A 91 -0.99 -5.43 -10.09
C GLY A 91 -2.23 -6.29 -9.80
N ILE A 92 -3.18 -5.79 -9.02
CA ILE A 92 -4.46 -6.48 -8.76
C ILE A 92 -5.39 -6.40 -9.99
N TYR A 93 -5.46 -5.24 -10.64
CA TYR A 93 -6.47 -4.89 -11.63
C TYR A 93 -6.70 -5.94 -12.75
N PRO A 94 -5.67 -6.58 -13.34
CA PRO A 94 -5.87 -7.61 -14.35
C PRO A 94 -6.69 -8.82 -13.87
N PHE A 95 -6.65 -9.10 -12.57
CA PHE A 95 -7.24 -10.29 -11.96
C PHE A 95 -8.63 -10.06 -11.36
N SER A 96 -9.01 -8.81 -11.10
CA SER A 96 -10.30 -8.49 -10.46
C SER A 96 -11.47 -8.31 -11.43
N ARG A 97 -11.22 -8.30 -12.74
CA ARG A 97 -12.25 -8.05 -13.77
C ARG A 97 -13.37 -9.08 -13.82
N ARG A 98 -13.15 -10.27 -13.28
CA ARG A 98 -14.11 -11.40 -13.30
C ARG A 98 -14.65 -11.74 -11.90
N GLY A 99 -14.46 -10.84 -10.94
CA GLY A 99 -14.75 -11.07 -9.52
C GLY A 99 -13.49 -11.45 -8.73
N PRO A 100 -13.63 -11.73 -7.41
CA PRO A 100 -12.54 -12.02 -6.50
C PRO A 100 -11.70 -13.19 -6.99
N PRO A 101 -10.40 -12.99 -7.28
CA PRO A 101 -9.54 -14.08 -7.68
C PRO A 101 -9.37 -15.08 -6.52
N SER A 102 -9.20 -16.36 -6.86
CA SER A 102 -8.96 -17.45 -5.92
C SER A 102 -7.83 -18.35 -6.41
N GLY A 103 -7.26 -19.16 -5.51
CA GLY A 103 -6.20 -20.12 -5.81
C GLY A 103 -5.03 -19.48 -6.57
N ALA A 104 -4.67 -20.07 -7.71
CA ALA A 104 -3.57 -19.60 -8.56
C ALA A 104 -3.76 -18.17 -9.09
N SER A 105 -5.01 -17.76 -9.37
CA SER A 105 -5.30 -16.39 -9.83
C SER A 105 -5.00 -15.37 -8.74
N PHE A 106 -5.36 -15.68 -7.49
CA PHE A 106 -5.02 -14.81 -6.36
C PHE A 106 -3.52 -14.78 -6.09
N ALA A 107 -2.83 -15.93 -6.18
CA ALA A 107 -1.38 -15.98 -6.06
C ALA A 107 -0.68 -15.12 -7.12
N ALA A 108 -1.17 -15.13 -8.37
CA ALA A 108 -0.66 -14.28 -9.44
C ALA A 108 -0.93 -12.79 -9.19
N ALA A 109 -2.14 -12.44 -8.73
CA ALA A 109 -2.48 -11.06 -8.34
C ALA A 109 -1.59 -10.56 -7.20
N PHE A 110 -1.39 -11.39 -6.17
CA PHE A 110 -0.51 -11.12 -5.05
C PHE A 110 0.93 -10.89 -5.50
N ALA A 111 1.48 -11.80 -6.31
CA ALA A 111 2.83 -11.72 -6.81
C ALA A 111 3.06 -10.47 -7.67
N LEU A 112 2.17 -10.19 -8.62
CA LEU A 112 2.30 -9.04 -9.51
C LEU A 112 2.16 -7.72 -8.74
N SER A 113 1.14 -7.60 -7.88
CA SER A 113 0.93 -6.45 -7.01
C SER A 113 2.14 -6.18 -6.12
N THR A 114 2.67 -7.23 -5.48
CA THR A 114 3.84 -7.12 -4.60
C THR A 114 5.08 -6.72 -5.39
N ALA A 115 5.33 -7.32 -6.55
CA ALA A 115 6.49 -7.02 -7.38
C ALA A 115 6.49 -5.56 -7.86
N ILE A 116 5.37 -5.07 -8.41
CA ILE A 116 5.26 -3.67 -8.87
C ILE A 116 5.45 -2.72 -7.68
N ARG A 117 4.81 -3.01 -6.53
CA ARG A 117 4.94 -2.19 -5.32
C ARG A 117 6.38 -2.14 -4.83
N VAL A 118 7.06 -3.29 -4.74
CA VAL A 118 8.46 -3.35 -4.28
C VAL A 118 9.35 -2.51 -5.20
N VAL A 119 9.22 -2.63 -6.52
CA VAL A 119 10.01 -1.84 -7.48
C VAL A 119 9.74 -0.34 -7.30
N VAL A 120 8.47 0.07 -7.30
CA VAL A 120 8.08 1.49 -7.19
C VAL A 120 8.52 2.08 -5.86
N MET A 121 8.24 1.38 -4.76
CA MET A 121 8.52 1.90 -3.42
C MET A 121 10.01 1.90 -3.10
N THR A 122 10.80 0.96 -3.64
CA THR A 122 12.25 0.99 -3.49
C THR A 122 12.84 2.19 -4.24
N ALA A 123 12.40 2.43 -5.48
CA ALA A 123 12.86 3.57 -6.28
C ALA A 123 12.49 4.92 -5.65
N LEU A 124 11.26 5.07 -5.16
CA LEU A 124 10.80 6.32 -4.54
C LEU A 124 11.43 6.55 -3.16
N ASN A 125 11.60 5.52 -2.34
CA ASN A 125 12.31 5.67 -1.06
C ASN A 125 13.78 6.05 -1.29
N TYR A 126 14.46 5.44 -2.27
CA TYR A 126 15.80 5.84 -2.66
C TYR A 126 15.85 7.33 -3.04
N ALA A 127 14.95 7.77 -3.92
CA ALA A 127 14.89 9.17 -4.35
C ALA A 127 14.66 10.13 -3.17
N VAL A 128 13.75 9.78 -2.25
CA VAL A 128 13.46 10.61 -1.06
C VAL A 128 14.65 10.68 -0.12
N ILE A 129 15.31 9.56 0.16
CA ILE A 129 16.46 9.53 1.06
C ILE A 129 17.61 10.38 0.49
N VAL A 130 17.94 10.21 -0.80
CA VAL A 130 19.02 10.95 -1.45
C VAL A 130 18.71 12.44 -1.51
N ALA A 131 17.46 12.82 -1.82
CA ALA A 131 17.09 14.23 -2.00
C ALA A 131 16.89 14.99 -0.68
N PHE A 132 16.28 14.36 0.33
CA PHE A 132 15.82 15.05 1.53
C PHE A 132 16.54 14.64 2.82
N PHE A 133 17.20 13.48 2.84
CA PHE A 133 17.85 12.95 4.04
C PHE A 133 19.29 12.46 3.78
N PRO A 134 20.16 13.25 3.15
CA PRO A 134 21.52 12.81 2.82
C PRO A 134 22.34 12.39 4.06
N GLY A 135 22.09 13.00 5.22
CA GLY A 135 22.73 12.63 6.49
C GLY A 135 22.20 11.35 7.15
N PHE A 136 20.97 10.92 6.81
CA PHE A 136 20.39 9.69 7.36
C PHE A 136 21.15 8.44 6.88
N LEU A 137 21.73 8.50 5.69
CA LEU A 137 22.58 7.45 5.14
C LEU A 137 23.83 7.20 5.99
N GLY A 138 24.43 8.26 6.55
CA GLY A 138 25.58 8.14 7.45
C GLY A 138 25.21 7.48 8.79
N ILE A 139 24.06 7.85 9.37
CA ILE A 139 23.58 7.26 10.63
C ILE A 139 23.21 5.79 10.45
N ALA A 140 22.51 5.46 9.36
CA ALA A 140 22.24 4.09 8.98
C ALA A 140 23.53 3.30 8.74
N ALA A 141 24.59 3.97 8.24
CA ALA A 141 25.90 3.35 8.03
C ALA A 141 26.56 2.90 9.31
N ASP A 142 26.60 3.82 10.26
CA ASP A 142 27.19 3.55 11.56
C ASP A 142 26.42 2.44 12.28
N ALA A 143 25.09 2.40 12.15
CA ALA A 143 24.28 1.34 12.73
C ALA A 143 24.54 -0.04 12.05
N ALA A 144 24.59 -0.10 10.72
CA ALA A 144 24.85 -1.33 9.97
C ALA A 144 26.24 -1.90 10.26
N MET A 145 27.26 -1.04 10.28
CA MET A 145 28.65 -1.43 10.56
C MET A 145 28.85 -1.87 12.02
N ARG A 146 28.23 -1.18 12.98
CA ARG A 146 28.45 -1.45 14.42
C ARG A 146 27.66 -2.62 14.97
N TYR A 147 26.44 -2.87 14.49
CA TYR A 147 25.53 -3.84 15.11
C TYR A 147 25.26 -5.08 14.27
N LEU A 148 25.38 -4.99 12.94
CA LEU A 148 25.00 -6.09 12.04
C LEU A 148 26.21 -6.78 11.41
N HIS A 149 27.39 -6.15 11.40
CA HIS A 149 28.63 -6.68 10.80
C HIS A 149 28.45 -7.19 9.34
N LEU A 150 27.50 -6.59 8.60
CA LEU A 150 27.21 -7.00 7.23
C LEU A 150 28.13 -6.25 6.26
N GLY A 151 28.66 -6.95 5.26
CA GLY A 151 29.47 -6.37 4.17
C GLY A 151 28.66 -5.60 3.12
N ILE A 152 27.50 -5.06 3.50
CA ILE A 152 26.59 -4.31 2.62
C ILE A 152 26.60 -2.83 2.99
N SER A 153 26.35 -1.97 2.02
CA SER A 153 26.23 -0.55 2.29
C SER A 153 24.93 -0.24 3.06
N PRO A 154 24.87 0.91 3.73
CA PRO A 154 23.71 1.30 4.54
C PRO A 154 22.48 1.59 3.68
N VAL A 155 22.72 2.18 2.51
CA VAL A 155 21.71 2.41 1.48
C VAL A 155 21.12 1.07 1.04
N GLU A 156 21.96 0.09 0.72
CA GLU A 156 21.51 -1.25 0.33
C GLU A 156 20.70 -1.92 1.42
N LEU A 157 21.14 -1.84 2.69
CA LEU A 157 20.38 -2.38 3.82
C LEU A 157 19.00 -1.73 3.92
N VAL A 158 18.91 -0.39 3.89
CA VAL A 158 17.63 0.32 3.96
C VAL A 158 16.72 -0.03 2.78
N LEU A 159 17.26 -0.18 1.57
CA LEU A 159 16.48 -0.59 0.40
C LEU A 159 16.00 -2.03 0.49
N LEU A 160 16.82 -2.95 0.99
CA LEU A 160 16.43 -4.34 1.24
C LEU A 160 15.33 -4.43 2.31
N LEU A 161 15.48 -3.68 3.40
CA LEU A 161 14.46 -3.59 4.44
C LEU A 161 13.17 -2.94 3.92
N THR A 162 13.28 -1.94 3.04
CA THR A 162 12.14 -1.32 2.35
C THR A 162 11.42 -2.32 1.45
N ALA A 163 12.16 -3.14 0.71
CA ALA A 163 11.59 -4.20 -0.12
C ALA A 163 10.87 -5.25 0.75
N ALA A 164 11.52 -5.73 1.82
CA ALA A 164 10.93 -6.67 2.78
C ALA A 164 9.66 -6.11 3.44
N PHE A 165 9.70 -4.85 3.86
CA PHE A 165 8.53 -4.14 4.39
C PHE A 165 7.38 -4.13 3.38
N ASN A 166 7.64 -3.82 2.09
CA ASN A 166 6.58 -3.77 1.08
C ASN A 166 5.99 -5.15 0.74
N VAL A 167 6.77 -6.22 0.86
CA VAL A 167 6.27 -7.61 0.78
C VAL A 167 5.32 -7.89 1.96
N ALA A 168 5.77 -7.59 3.18
CA ALA A 168 4.96 -7.80 4.39
C ALA A 168 3.68 -6.95 4.38
N GLN A 169 3.77 -5.68 4.00
CA GLN A 169 2.63 -4.79 3.83
C GLN A 169 1.66 -5.33 2.78
N SER A 170 2.14 -5.86 1.66
CA SER A 170 1.27 -6.48 0.65
C SER A 170 0.53 -7.69 1.22
N ALA A 171 1.16 -8.52 2.06
CA ALA A 171 0.49 -9.62 2.76
C ALA A 171 -0.59 -9.13 3.73
N ILE A 172 -0.25 -8.12 4.55
CA ILE A 172 -1.18 -7.50 5.51
C ILE A 172 -2.39 -6.88 4.80
N SER A 173 -2.19 -6.28 3.62
CA SER A 173 -3.27 -5.67 2.85
C SER A 173 -4.11 -6.71 2.10
N LEU A 174 -3.47 -7.58 1.31
CA LEU A 174 -4.16 -8.39 0.30
C LEU A 174 -4.82 -9.64 0.86
N LEU A 175 -4.25 -10.28 1.88
CA LEU A 175 -4.83 -11.49 2.46
C LEU A 175 -6.22 -11.23 3.10
N PRO A 176 -6.37 -10.26 4.02
CA PRO A 176 -7.69 -9.91 4.54
C PRO A 176 -8.58 -9.26 3.48
N ALA A 177 -8.03 -8.46 2.56
CA ALA A 177 -8.81 -7.87 1.47
C ALA A 177 -9.45 -8.93 0.56
N ALA A 178 -8.78 -10.05 0.30
CA ALA A 178 -9.35 -11.14 -0.47
C ALA A 178 -10.51 -11.83 0.25
N ALA A 179 -10.43 -11.98 1.58
CA ALA A 179 -11.54 -12.48 2.38
C ALA A 179 -12.73 -11.51 2.35
N ALA A 180 -12.47 -10.22 2.54
CA ALA A 180 -13.49 -9.17 2.47
C ALA A 180 -14.14 -9.10 1.08
N ALA A 181 -13.37 -9.17 0.00
CA ALA A 181 -13.87 -9.15 -1.38
C ALA A 181 -14.83 -10.33 -1.67
N ARG A 182 -14.50 -11.53 -1.16
CA ARG A 182 -15.39 -12.69 -1.28
C ARG A 182 -16.68 -12.51 -0.48
N ALA A 183 -16.60 -11.92 0.71
CA ALA A 183 -17.78 -11.64 1.53
C ALA A 183 -18.70 -10.59 0.88
N LEU A 184 -18.15 -9.52 0.30
CA LEU A 184 -18.91 -8.52 -0.45
C LEU A 184 -19.67 -9.16 -1.61
N ARG A 185 -18.98 -9.97 -2.42
CA ARG A 185 -19.62 -10.69 -3.53
C ARG A 185 -20.70 -11.67 -3.09
N ALA A 186 -20.48 -12.39 -1.99
CA ALA A 186 -21.48 -13.31 -1.44
C ALA A 186 -22.74 -12.56 -0.97
N ALA A 187 -22.59 -11.31 -0.52
CA ALA A 187 -23.70 -10.44 -0.15
C ALA A 187 -24.39 -9.73 -1.34
N GLY A 188 -23.97 -10.02 -2.59
CA GLY A 188 -24.48 -9.34 -3.78
C GLY A 188 -24.00 -7.89 -3.94
N LEU A 189 -23.03 -7.49 -3.14
CA LEU A 189 -22.32 -6.21 -3.25
C LEU A 189 -21.18 -6.35 -4.28
N PRO A 190 -20.69 -5.23 -4.83
CA PRO A 190 -19.53 -5.24 -5.71
C PRO A 190 -18.34 -6.04 -5.17
#